data_AF-A0A382G2K5-F1
#
_entry.id   AF-A0A382G2K5-F1
#
_cell.length_a   1.000
_cell.length_b   1.000
_cell.length_c   1.000
_cell.angle_alpha   90.00
_cell.angle_beta   90.00
_cell.angle_gamma   90.00
#
_symmetry.space_group_name_H-M   'P 1'
#
loop_
_entity.id
_entity.type
_entity.pdbx_description
1 polymer ?
#
loop_
_entity_poly.entity_id
_entity_poly.type
_entity_poly.pdbx_seq_one_letter_code
_entity_poly.pdbx_strand_id
1 'polypeptide(L)'
;MSKNCIDASIEISNEHNIPLMLIASRRQIDSNESGGGYVNNWTTEKFSEYVKICDKNKNIILCRDHGGPWQNDYEKNNKLNFHEAMESAKKSFAVDIKSNFQIIHIDPTIDIHSKISTEQIFERIFDLYEYCNTTSKKLNKKIVFEISLGKEDGGFDKYEEIKQIVSKMESFCRNGDFPLPYFLVVRTGNYVMELKNVGSFESTFLDTNQDSSKINLLKIIEFCNKHQIRIKEHNTDYLSDRALQLHPEIGIHAANIAPEFAVAETR
;
A
#
# COMPACT_ATOMS: atom_id res chain seq x y z
N MET A 1 -1.57 -5.54 -12.78
CA MET A 1 -1.97 -6.87 -12.25
C MET A 1 -2.72 -7.61 -13.34
N SER A 2 -2.25 -8.78 -13.74
CA SER A 2 -2.90 -9.72 -14.67
C SER A 2 -2.98 -11.10 -14.03
N LYS A 3 -3.80 -12.00 -14.59
CA LYS A 3 -3.85 -13.39 -14.12
C LYS A 3 -2.49 -14.07 -14.25
N ASN A 4 -1.75 -13.83 -15.34
CA ASN A 4 -0.44 -14.46 -15.55
C ASN A 4 0.59 -13.97 -14.54
N CYS A 5 0.66 -12.66 -14.24
CA CYS A 5 1.55 -12.16 -13.19
C CYS A 5 1.20 -12.74 -11.81
N ILE A 6 -0.09 -12.94 -11.53
CA ILE A 6 -0.55 -13.58 -10.28
C ILE A 6 -0.09 -15.04 -10.23
N ASP A 7 -0.32 -15.80 -11.30
CA ASP A 7 0.08 -17.21 -11.38
C ASP A 7 1.60 -17.37 -11.24
N ALA A 8 2.38 -16.55 -11.97
CA ALA A 8 3.84 -16.53 -11.87
C ALA A 8 4.32 -16.19 -10.46
N SER A 9 3.69 -15.22 -9.79
CA SER A 9 4.04 -14.86 -8.41
C SER A 9 3.75 -16.02 -7.44
N ILE A 10 2.62 -16.71 -7.60
CA ILE A 10 2.26 -17.88 -6.79
C ILE A 10 3.20 -19.06 -7.07
N GLU A 11 3.58 -19.28 -8.31
CA GLU A 11 4.56 -20.30 -8.72
C GLU A 11 5.92 -20.05 -8.05
N ILE A 12 6.48 -18.85 -8.18
CA ILE A 12 7.74 -18.45 -7.52
C ILE A 12 7.66 -18.66 -6.00
N SER A 13 6.56 -18.22 -5.37
CA SER A 13 6.34 -18.37 -3.93
C SER A 13 6.29 -19.84 -3.49
N ASN A 14 5.67 -20.70 -4.30
CA ASN A 14 5.58 -22.14 -4.03
C ASN A 14 6.93 -22.86 -4.25
N GLU A 15 7.63 -22.54 -5.34
CA GLU A 15 8.91 -23.18 -5.70
C GLU A 15 10.03 -22.84 -4.72
N HIS A 16 10.13 -21.56 -4.34
CA HIS A 16 11.18 -21.09 -3.43
C HIS A 16 10.76 -21.08 -1.97
N ASN A 17 9.50 -21.39 -1.68
CA ASN A 17 8.92 -21.33 -0.33
C ASN A 17 9.17 -19.96 0.35
N ILE A 18 8.92 -18.88 -0.39
CA ILE A 18 9.12 -17.49 0.09
C ILE A 18 7.79 -16.75 0.19
N PRO A 19 7.58 -15.93 1.23
CA PRO A 19 6.39 -15.11 1.32
C PRO A 19 6.41 -13.99 0.28
N LEU A 20 5.29 -13.80 -0.42
CA LEU A 20 5.11 -12.70 -1.38
C LEU A 20 3.78 -11.98 -1.13
N MET A 21 3.78 -10.67 -1.35
CA MET A 21 2.56 -9.85 -1.26
C MET A 21 1.91 -9.74 -2.62
N LEU A 22 0.63 -10.13 -2.73
CA LEU A 22 -0.21 -9.79 -3.88
C LEU A 22 -1.10 -8.60 -3.51
N ILE A 23 -0.82 -7.45 -4.12
CA ILE A 23 -1.38 -6.16 -3.72
C ILE A 23 -2.35 -5.69 -4.81
N ALA A 24 -3.64 -5.67 -4.49
CA ALA A 24 -4.68 -5.24 -5.44
C ALA A 24 -5.19 -3.85 -5.05
N SER A 25 -5.25 -2.92 -6.00
CA SER A 25 -5.95 -1.64 -5.82
C SER A 25 -7.46 -1.80 -5.96
N ARG A 26 -8.25 -0.86 -5.42
CA ARG A 26 -9.72 -0.88 -5.54
C ARG A 26 -10.22 -0.80 -6.99
N ARG A 27 -9.43 -0.26 -7.93
CA ARG A 27 -9.78 -0.27 -9.37
C ARG A 27 -9.57 -1.64 -10.01
N GLN A 28 -8.57 -2.38 -9.54
CA GLN A 28 -8.19 -3.68 -10.10
C GLN A 28 -9.16 -4.77 -9.68
N ILE A 29 -9.40 -4.88 -8.37
CA ILE A 29 -10.25 -5.91 -7.76
C ILE A 29 -10.93 -5.26 -6.55
N ASP A 30 -12.25 -5.19 -6.55
CA ASP A 30 -13.06 -4.73 -5.41
C ASP A 30 -14.18 -5.75 -5.13
N SER A 31 -14.99 -5.48 -4.12
CA SER A 31 -16.16 -6.29 -3.78
C SER A 31 -17.17 -6.33 -4.93
N ASN A 32 -18.00 -7.37 -4.95
CA ASN A 32 -19.11 -7.45 -5.90
C ASN A 32 -20.07 -6.25 -5.79
N GLU A 33 -20.32 -5.75 -4.58
CA GLU A 33 -21.18 -4.58 -4.33
C GLU A 33 -20.57 -3.29 -4.89
N SER A 34 -19.24 -3.20 -4.91
CA SER A 34 -18.49 -2.07 -5.47
C SER A 34 -18.27 -2.18 -6.98
N GLY A 35 -18.89 -3.15 -7.65
CA GLY A 35 -18.78 -3.36 -9.10
C GLY A 35 -17.58 -4.21 -9.53
N GLY A 36 -16.85 -4.82 -8.59
CA GLY A 36 -15.64 -5.59 -8.87
C GLY A 36 -14.48 -4.70 -9.29
N GLY A 37 -13.76 -5.11 -10.33
CA GLY A 37 -12.69 -4.32 -10.94
C GLY A 37 -12.33 -4.87 -12.31
N TYR A 38 -11.35 -4.25 -12.96
CA TYR A 38 -11.02 -4.60 -14.34
C TYR A 38 -10.17 -5.88 -14.49
N VAL A 39 -9.63 -6.44 -13.40
CA VAL A 39 -8.72 -7.60 -13.49
C VAL A 39 -9.51 -8.90 -13.49
N ASN A 40 -9.49 -9.59 -14.64
CA ASN A 40 -9.99 -10.95 -14.83
C ASN A 40 -11.46 -11.18 -14.36
N ASN A 41 -12.27 -10.11 -14.30
CA ASN A 41 -13.63 -10.12 -13.74
C ASN A 41 -13.70 -10.71 -12.32
N TRP A 42 -12.62 -10.58 -11.56
CA TRP A 42 -12.59 -11.01 -10.17
C TRP A 42 -13.17 -9.96 -9.25
N THR A 43 -13.96 -10.44 -8.30
CA THR A 43 -14.26 -9.72 -7.07
C THR A 43 -13.24 -10.08 -6.01
N THR A 44 -13.14 -9.32 -4.93
CA THR A 44 -12.27 -9.63 -3.78
C THR A 44 -12.43 -11.07 -3.30
N GLU A 45 -13.67 -11.57 -3.22
CA GLU A 45 -13.97 -12.93 -2.77
C GLU A 45 -13.42 -13.98 -3.74
N LYS A 46 -13.67 -13.81 -5.04
CA LYS A 46 -13.21 -14.73 -6.09
C LYS A 46 -11.69 -14.74 -6.19
N PHE A 47 -11.06 -13.58 -6.08
CA PHE A 47 -9.61 -13.47 -6.10
C PHE A 47 -8.97 -14.18 -4.89
N SER A 48 -9.50 -13.95 -3.70
CA SER A 48 -9.04 -14.63 -2.48
C SER A 48 -9.20 -16.15 -2.56
N GLU A 49 -10.36 -16.62 -3.04
CA GLU A 49 -10.60 -18.05 -3.23
C GLU A 49 -9.64 -18.66 -4.25
N TYR A 50 -9.39 -17.97 -5.37
CA TYR A 50 -8.44 -18.38 -6.38
C TYR A 50 -7.03 -18.53 -5.81
N VAL A 51 -6.52 -17.49 -5.13
CA VAL A 51 -5.19 -17.52 -4.49
C VAL A 51 -5.10 -18.66 -3.49
N LYS A 52 -6.11 -18.86 -2.65
CA LYS A 52 -6.14 -19.94 -1.67
C LYS A 52 -6.05 -21.34 -2.29
N ILE A 53 -6.59 -21.54 -3.49
CA ILE A 53 -6.52 -22.82 -4.22
C ILE A 53 -5.11 -23.02 -4.82
N CYS A 54 -4.50 -21.96 -5.32
CA CYS A 54 -3.23 -22.02 -6.05
C CYS A 54 -1.98 -21.95 -5.13
N ASP A 55 -2.06 -21.24 -4.00
CA ASP A 55 -0.98 -21.11 -3.02
C ASP A 55 -0.93 -22.32 -2.08
N LYS A 56 -0.08 -23.30 -2.45
CA LYS A 56 0.03 -24.58 -1.75
C LYS A 56 0.73 -24.42 -0.40
N ASN A 57 1.70 -23.52 -0.33
CA ASN A 57 2.53 -23.30 0.85
C ASN A 57 1.96 -22.24 1.81
N LYS A 58 0.89 -21.54 1.41
CA LYS A 58 0.25 -20.45 2.19
C LYS A 58 1.20 -19.29 2.44
N ASN A 59 2.03 -18.99 1.45
CA ASN A 59 3.04 -17.95 1.50
C ASN A 59 2.56 -16.62 0.89
N ILE A 60 1.41 -16.63 0.22
CA ILE A 60 0.84 -15.42 -0.37
C ILE A 60 0.10 -14.61 0.69
N ILE A 61 0.52 -13.35 0.80
CA ILE A 61 -0.09 -12.34 1.66
C ILE A 61 -0.96 -11.46 0.76
N LEU A 62 -2.28 -11.53 0.94
CA LEU A 62 -3.21 -10.69 0.20
C LEU A 62 -3.26 -9.29 0.82
N CYS A 63 -3.06 -8.27 -0.02
CA CYS A 63 -2.98 -6.87 0.41
C CYS A 63 -3.94 -6.01 -0.40
N ARG A 64 -4.55 -5.03 0.27
CA ARG A 64 -5.25 -3.92 -0.38
C ARG A 64 -4.25 -2.80 -0.64
N ASP A 65 -4.24 -2.29 -1.87
CA ASP A 65 -3.54 -1.06 -2.22
C ASP A 65 -4.49 0.14 -2.30
N HIS A 66 -4.02 1.30 -1.84
CA HIS A 66 -4.72 2.58 -1.91
C HIS A 66 -6.22 2.48 -1.59
N GLY A 67 -6.56 1.98 -0.40
CA GLY A 67 -7.94 1.88 0.05
C GLY A 67 -8.43 3.21 0.65
N GLY A 68 -9.60 3.68 0.24
CA GLY A 68 -10.12 4.97 0.71
C GLY A 68 -11.26 5.49 -0.18
N PRO A 69 -11.91 6.60 0.20
CA PRO A 69 -12.97 7.19 -0.59
C PRO A 69 -12.45 7.67 -1.95
N TRP A 70 -13.25 7.50 -2.99
CA TRP A 70 -12.93 7.81 -4.38
C TRP A 70 -11.68 7.09 -4.92
N GLN A 71 -11.29 5.96 -4.35
CA GLN A 71 -10.25 5.11 -4.92
C GLN A 71 -10.82 4.12 -5.94
N ASN A 72 -12.14 3.94 -5.97
CA ASN A 72 -12.85 3.15 -6.98
C ASN A 72 -13.47 4.05 -8.06
N ASP A 73 -13.43 3.63 -9.32
CA ASP A 73 -13.94 4.42 -10.45
C ASP A 73 -15.46 4.62 -10.41
N TYR A 74 -16.23 3.67 -9.84
CA TYR A 74 -17.66 3.83 -9.57
C TYR A 74 -17.95 5.09 -8.75
N GLU A 75 -17.17 5.33 -7.70
CA GLU A 75 -17.35 6.46 -6.79
C GLU A 75 -17.07 7.79 -7.50
N LYS A 76 -16.03 7.82 -8.34
CA LYS A 76 -15.66 8.98 -9.17
C LYS A 76 -16.70 9.27 -10.23
N ASN A 77 -17.11 8.25 -10.98
CA ASN A 77 -18.03 8.37 -12.11
C ASN A 77 -19.43 8.81 -11.66
N ASN A 78 -19.90 8.30 -10.52
CA ASN A 78 -21.18 8.70 -9.93
C ASN A 78 -21.07 9.98 -9.07
N LYS A 79 -19.86 10.55 -8.95
CA LYS A 79 -19.59 11.77 -8.18
C LYS A 79 -20.14 11.71 -6.74
N LEU A 80 -19.96 10.56 -6.09
CA LEU A 80 -20.46 10.34 -4.73
C LEU A 80 -20.00 11.45 -3.79
N ASN A 81 -20.87 11.86 -2.88
CA ASN A 81 -20.48 12.80 -1.84
C ASN A 81 -19.55 12.14 -0.81
N PHE A 82 -18.94 12.93 0.07
CA PHE A 82 -17.96 12.44 1.04
C PHE A 82 -18.49 11.28 1.91
N HIS A 83 -19.71 11.39 2.42
CA HIS A 83 -20.30 10.36 3.27
C HIS A 83 -20.51 9.05 2.50
N GLU A 84 -21.07 9.13 1.30
CA GLU A 84 -21.28 7.96 0.43
C GLU A 84 -19.95 7.28 0.04
N ALA A 85 -18.92 8.07 -0.27
CA ALA A 85 -17.61 7.55 -0.63
C ALA A 85 -16.89 6.88 0.56
N MET A 86 -17.00 7.44 1.76
CA MET A 86 -16.46 6.83 2.99
C MET A 86 -17.16 5.52 3.31
N GLU A 87 -18.48 5.46 3.23
CA GLU A 87 -19.24 4.23 3.46
C GLU A 87 -18.93 3.16 2.40
N SER A 88 -18.75 3.57 1.14
CA SER A 88 -18.30 2.67 0.08
C SER A 88 -16.90 2.09 0.36
N ALA A 89 -15.94 2.91 0.81
CA ALA A 89 -14.63 2.44 1.22
C ALA A 89 -14.68 1.46 2.41
N LYS A 90 -15.50 1.75 3.43
CA LYS A 90 -15.73 0.86 4.57
C LYS A 90 -16.29 -0.49 4.14
N LYS A 91 -17.29 -0.52 3.26
CA LYS A 91 -17.86 -1.76 2.71
C LYS A 91 -16.81 -2.57 1.96
N SER A 92 -16.02 -1.91 1.11
CA SER A 92 -14.89 -2.54 0.39
C SER A 92 -13.91 -3.21 1.36
N PHE A 93 -13.45 -2.49 2.39
CA PHE A 93 -12.55 -3.04 3.40
C PHE A 93 -13.17 -4.18 4.20
N ALA A 94 -14.46 -4.12 4.53
CA ALA A 94 -15.12 -5.22 5.24
C ALA A 94 -15.09 -6.52 4.42
N VAL A 95 -15.23 -6.43 3.09
CA VAL A 95 -15.13 -7.57 2.19
C VAL A 95 -13.68 -8.07 2.08
N ASP A 96 -12.70 -7.18 2.01
CA ASP A 96 -11.27 -7.54 2.06
C ASP A 96 -10.95 -8.35 3.33
N ILE A 97 -11.35 -7.84 4.50
CA ILE A 97 -11.14 -8.50 5.81
C ILE A 97 -11.84 -9.86 5.84
N LYS A 98 -13.10 -9.93 5.42
CA LYS A 98 -13.86 -11.20 5.33
C LYS A 98 -13.16 -12.21 4.42
N SER A 99 -12.55 -11.72 3.35
CA SER A 99 -11.84 -12.49 2.32
C SER A 99 -10.36 -12.71 2.65
N ASN A 100 -9.94 -12.58 3.90
CA ASN A 100 -8.57 -12.87 4.36
C ASN A 100 -7.48 -11.99 3.72
N PHE A 101 -7.80 -10.77 3.29
CA PHE A 101 -6.76 -9.78 3.09
C PHE A 101 -6.11 -9.49 4.45
N GLN A 102 -4.77 -9.54 4.48
CA GLN A 102 -3.97 -9.47 5.70
C GLN A 102 -3.37 -8.08 5.90
N ILE A 103 -3.15 -7.32 4.83
CA ILE A 103 -2.63 -5.96 4.90
C ILE A 103 -3.64 -5.00 4.28
N ILE A 104 -4.07 -4.01 5.05
CA ILE A 104 -5.03 -3.00 4.62
C ILE A 104 -4.32 -1.65 4.51
N HIS A 105 -4.06 -1.22 3.27
CA HIS A 105 -3.55 0.12 3.00
C HIS A 105 -4.68 1.15 3.03
N ILE A 106 -4.66 2.02 4.03
CA ILE A 106 -5.57 3.16 4.19
C ILE A 106 -4.90 4.41 3.61
N ASP A 107 -5.43 4.86 2.47
CA ASP A 107 -5.04 6.05 1.73
C ASP A 107 -6.29 6.85 1.31
N PRO A 108 -6.78 7.76 2.17
CA PRO A 108 -7.94 8.59 1.91
C PRO A 108 -7.55 9.99 1.38
N THR A 109 -6.42 10.10 0.67
CA THR A 109 -5.88 11.36 0.15
C THR A 109 -6.65 11.93 -1.05
N ILE A 110 -7.45 11.10 -1.73
CA ILE A 110 -8.26 11.53 -2.87
C ILE A 110 -9.52 12.26 -2.41
N ASP A 111 -9.85 13.35 -3.11
CA ASP A 111 -11.13 14.03 -3.04
C ASP A 111 -11.43 14.65 -4.41
N ILE A 112 -12.59 14.32 -4.99
CA ILE A 112 -12.96 14.76 -6.33
C ILE A 112 -13.66 16.12 -6.35
N HIS A 113 -14.03 16.66 -5.19
CA HIS A 113 -14.83 17.87 -5.04
C HIS A 113 -13.98 19.06 -4.57
N SER A 114 -12.92 18.81 -3.80
CA SER A 114 -12.11 19.86 -3.19
C SER A 114 -10.69 19.41 -2.87
N LYS A 115 -9.80 20.38 -2.61
CA LYS A 115 -8.52 20.08 -1.97
C LYS A 115 -8.74 19.92 -0.47
N ILE A 116 -8.15 18.88 0.10
CA ILE A 116 -8.26 18.56 1.53
C ILE A 116 -6.97 18.91 2.27
N SER A 117 -7.09 19.25 3.55
CA SER A 117 -5.95 19.46 4.44
C SER A 117 -5.39 18.15 4.98
N THR A 118 -4.18 18.20 5.51
CA THR A 118 -3.56 17.07 6.23
C THR A 118 -4.42 16.62 7.42
N GLU A 119 -5.03 17.56 8.14
CA GLU A 119 -5.96 17.26 9.25
C GLU A 119 -7.17 16.44 8.78
N GLN A 120 -7.77 16.80 7.65
CA GLN A 120 -8.89 16.04 7.07
C GLN A 120 -8.45 14.64 6.62
N ILE A 121 -7.22 14.49 6.12
CA ILE A 121 -6.67 13.17 5.80
C ILE A 121 -6.55 12.32 7.07
N PHE A 122 -6.04 12.87 8.17
CA PHE A 122 -5.97 12.16 9.45
C PHE A 122 -7.35 11.75 9.97
N GLU A 123 -8.35 12.64 9.93
CA GLU A 123 -9.72 12.32 10.33
C GLU A 123 -10.27 11.13 9.55
N ARG A 124 -10.04 11.09 8.23
CA ARG A 124 -10.45 9.96 7.38
C ARG A 124 -9.67 8.69 7.70
N ILE A 125 -8.36 8.78 7.92
CA ILE A 125 -7.52 7.64 8.33
C ILE A 125 -8.09 7.05 9.62
N PHE A 126 -8.34 7.88 10.64
CA PHE A 126 -8.83 7.43 11.94
C PHE A 126 -10.17 6.71 11.84
N ASP A 127 -11.14 7.27 11.11
CA ASP A 127 -12.45 6.62 10.89
C ASP A 127 -12.32 5.26 10.20
N LEU A 128 -11.54 5.19 9.11
CA LEU A 128 -11.33 3.93 8.37
C LEU A 128 -10.55 2.91 9.19
N TYR A 129 -9.56 3.34 9.97
CA TYR A 129 -8.71 2.49 10.81
C TYR A 129 -9.53 1.86 11.94
N GLU A 130 -10.31 2.67 12.66
CA GLU A 130 -11.22 2.20 13.71
C GLU A 130 -12.24 1.21 13.15
N TYR A 131 -12.85 1.54 12.01
CA TYR A 131 -13.81 0.67 11.34
C TYR A 131 -13.20 -0.69 10.98
N CYS A 132 -12.02 -0.70 10.36
CA CYS A 132 -11.33 -1.92 9.95
C CYS A 132 -10.90 -2.76 11.16
N ASN A 133 -10.36 -2.14 12.21
CA ASN A 133 -9.96 -2.83 13.43
C ASN A 133 -11.17 -3.44 14.16
N THR A 134 -12.27 -2.70 14.26
CA THR A 134 -13.51 -3.20 14.88
C THR A 134 -14.09 -4.36 14.07
N THR A 135 -14.09 -4.23 12.74
CA THR A 135 -14.57 -5.27 11.82
C THR A 135 -13.71 -6.53 11.90
N SER A 136 -12.38 -6.40 11.93
CA SER A 136 -11.47 -7.54 12.02
C SER A 136 -11.59 -8.27 13.36
N LYS A 137 -11.69 -7.55 14.49
CA LYS A 137 -11.96 -8.13 15.82
C LYS A 137 -13.29 -8.90 15.82
N LYS A 138 -14.36 -8.30 15.29
CA LYS A 138 -15.69 -8.94 15.20
C LYS A 138 -15.68 -10.21 14.34
N LEU A 139 -14.90 -10.23 13.27
CA LEU A 139 -14.79 -11.38 12.35
C LEU A 139 -13.69 -12.38 12.75
N ASN A 140 -12.98 -12.13 13.86
CA ASN A 140 -11.81 -12.89 14.29
C ASN A 140 -10.75 -13.05 13.17
N LYS A 141 -10.47 -11.94 12.47
CA LYS A 141 -9.47 -11.86 11.39
C LYS A 141 -8.25 -11.10 11.89
N LYS A 142 -7.06 -11.62 11.55
CA LYS A 142 -5.80 -10.92 11.81
C LYS A 142 -5.47 -10.08 10.59
N ILE A 143 -5.36 -8.78 10.81
CA ILE A 143 -4.93 -7.81 9.80
C ILE A 143 -3.84 -6.92 10.39
N VAL A 144 -3.04 -6.35 9.53
CA VAL A 144 -2.14 -5.24 9.83
C VAL A 144 -2.45 -4.06 8.92
N PHE A 145 -2.05 -2.88 9.35
CA PHE A 145 -2.34 -1.64 8.63
C PHE A 145 -1.12 -1.09 7.93
N GLU A 146 -1.38 -0.52 6.77
CA GLU A 146 -0.48 0.35 6.04
C GLU A 146 -1.17 1.70 5.87
N ILE A 147 -0.42 2.80 6.02
CA ILE A 147 -0.98 4.14 5.84
C ILE A 147 -0.09 4.98 4.92
N SER A 148 -0.72 5.91 4.21
CA SER A 148 -0.05 6.94 3.43
C SER A 148 -0.80 8.27 3.51
N LEU A 149 -0.04 9.36 3.42
CA LEU A 149 -0.55 10.74 3.45
C LEU A 149 0.03 11.60 2.32
N GLY A 150 1.03 11.09 1.60
CA GLY A 150 1.78 11.82 0.58
C GLY A 150 1.22 11.63 -0.83
N LYS A 151 1.76 12.40 -1.78
CA LYS A 151 1.47 12.27 -3.21
C LYS A 151 2.50 11.39 -3.89
N GLU A 152 2.12 10.65 -4.91
CA GLU A 152 3.06 9.86 -5.72
C GLU A 152 3.71 10.74 -6.80
N ASP A 153 4.65 11.61 -6.40
CA ASP A 153 5.27 12.62 -7.27
C ASP A 153 6.79 12.49 -7.41
N GLY A 154 7.38 11.38 -6.95
CA GLY A 154 8.82 11.15 -7.03
C GLY A 154 9.67 11.94 -6.04
N GLY A 155 9.05 12.63 -5.07
CA GLY A 155 9.77 13.37 -4.03
C GLY A 155 10.40 12.51 -2.94
N PHE A 156 10.97 13.19 -1.94
CA PHE A 156 11.35 12.60 -0.66
C PHE A 156 10.48 13.17 0.45
N ASP A 157 9.98 12.33 1.34
CA ASP A 157 9.33 12.82 2.56
C ASP A 157 10.35 13.44 3.51
N LYS A 158 9.90 14.42 4.29
CA LYS A 158 10.75 15.11 5.25
C LYS A 158 10.67 14.43 6.61
N TYR A 159 11.79 14.36 7.30
CA TYR A 159 11.87 13.78 8.65
C TYR A 159 10.83 14.35 9.62
N GLU A 160 10.64 15.68 9.63
CA GLU A 160 9.66 16.33 10.51
C GLU A 160 8.20 15.97 10.18
N GLU A 161 7.88 15.76 8.90
CA GLU A 161 6.54 15.33 8.47
C GLU A 161 6.27 13.89 8.95
N ILE A 162 7.23 12.98 8.76
CA ILE A 162 7.14 11.60 9.26
C ILE A 162 7.00 11.56 10.79
N LYS A 163 7.78 12.37 11.51
CA LYS A 163 7.69 12.45 12.96
C LYS A 163 6.31 12.90 13.44
N GLN A 164 5.70 13.86 12.75
CA GLN A 164 4.33 14.28 13.02
C GLN A 164 3.31 13.17 12.75
N ILE A 165 3.45 12.45 11.63
CA ILE A 165 2.59 11.31 11.28
C ILE A 165 2.65 10.24 12.36
N VAL A 166 3.85 9.77 12.71
CA VAL A 166 4.04 8.73 13.73
C VAL A 166 3.47 9.18 15.07
N SER A 167 3.76 10.40 15.52
CA SER A 167 3.24 10.93 16.79
C SER A 167 1.70 10.98 16.83
N LYS A 168 1.05 11.45 15.75
CA LYS A 168 -0.42 11.47 15.65
C LYS A 168 -1.00 10.05 15.67
N MET A 169 -0.41 9.12 14.94
CA MET A 169 -0.84 7.71 14.93
C MET A 169 -0.65 7.04 16.29
N GLU A 170 0.48 7.26 16.97
CA GLU A 170 0.71 6.72 18.32
C GLU A 170 -0.34 7.22 19.32
N SER A 171 -0.66 8.51 19.28
CA SER A 171 -1.70 9.08 20.12
C SER A 171 -3.07 8.46 19.83
N PHE A 172 -3.45 8.38 18.56
CA PHE A 172 -4.72 7.79 18.13
C PHE A 172 -4.83 6.31 18.52
N CYS A 173 -3.83 5.50 18.16
CA CYS A 173 -3.80 4.07 18.44
C CYS A 173 -3.80 3.77 19.94
N ARG A 174 -3.06 4.55 20.74
CA ARG A 174 -3.06 4.41 22.21
C ARG A 174 -4.43 4.71 22.81
N ASN A 175 -5.11 5.76 22.33
CA ASN A 175 -6.42 6.15 22.86
C ASN A 175 -7.52 5.15 22.47
N GLY A 176 -7.41 4.53 21.29
CA GLY A 176 -8.37 3.55 20.79
C GLY A 176 -8.07 2.08 21.11
N ASP A 177 -6.95 1.78 21.79
CA ASP A 177 -6.44 0.41 21.95
C ASP A 177 -6.34 -0.35 20.60
N PHE A 178 -5.68 0.32 19.65
CA PHE A 178 -5.40 -0.19 18.31
C PHE A 178 -3.91 -0.52 18.17
N PRO A 179 -3.55 -1.54 17.36
CA PRO A 179 -2.15 -1.72 16.96
C PRO A 179 -1.69 -0.49 16.18
N LEU A 180 -0.39 -0.18 16.24
CA LEU A 180 0.24 0.79 15.33
C LEU A 180 0.21 0.28 13.89
N PRO A 181 0.27 1.19 12.89
CA PRO A 181 0.45 0.77 11.51
C PRO A 181 1.73 -0.05 11.38
N TYR A 182 1.61 -1.19 10.69
CA TYR A 182 2.74 -2.07 10.44
C TYR A 182 3.65 -1.51 9.36
N PHE A 183 3.06 -0.87 8.34
CA PHE A 183 3.76 -0.13 7.30
C PHE A 183 3.37 1.35 7.28
N LEU A 184 4.37 2.20 7.02
CA LEU A 184 4.19 3.58 6.59
C LEU A 184 4.78 3.71 5.19
N VAL A 185 3.99 4.20 4.24
CA VAL A 185 4.49 4.51 2.90
C VAL A 185 5.32 5.79 2.99
N VAL A 186 6.57 5.72 2.54
CA VAL A 186 7.50 6.84 2.50
C VAL A 186 7.94 7.07 1.07
N ARG A 187 7.94 8.32 0.62
CA ARG A 187 8.50 8.69 -0.66
C ARG A 187 10.02 8.69 -0.57
N THR A 188 10.64 7.85 -1.37
CA THR A 188 12.09 7.59 -1.36
C THR A 188 12.79 8.16 -2.59
N GLY A 189 12.12 8.98 -3.40
CA GLY A 189 12.67 9.52 -4.64
C GLY A 189 12.47 8.61 -5.86
N ASN A 190 11.73 7.52 -5.73
CA ASN A 190 11.37 6.64 -6.85
C ASN A 190 10.25 7.26 -7.69
N TYR A 191 10.41 7.22 -9.03
CA TYR A 191 9.38 7.72 -9.94
C TYR A 191 9.48 7.01 -11.28
N VAL A 192 8.41 6.33 -11.68
CA VAL A 192 8.37 5.56 -12.93
C VAL A 192 7.68 6.38 -14.01
N MET A 193 8.35 6.55 -15.14
CA MET A 193 7.79 7.18 -16.32
C MET A 193 8.08 6.30 -17.53
N GLU A 194 7.01 5.92 -18.25
CA GLU A 194 7.06 4.95 -19.34
C GLU A 194 7.70 3.62 -18.91
N LEU A 195 8.94 3.37 -19.35
CA LEU A 195 9.66 2.10 -19.18
C LEU A 195 10.95 2.26 -18.37
N LYS A 196 11.01 3.30 -17.53
CA LYS A 196 12.19 3.61 -16.72
C LYS A 196 11.80 4.17 -15.36
N ASN A 197 12.64 3.93 -14.36
CA ASN A 197 12.69 4.76 -13.18
C ASN A 197 13.47 6.04 -13.54
N VAL A 198 12.79 7.18 -13.52
CA VAL A 198 13.39 8.51 -13.70
C VAL A 198 13.50 9.26 -12.37
N GLY A 199 13.21 8.57 -11.27
CA GLY A 199 13.42 9.05 -9.92
C GLY A 199 14.90 9.19 -9.57
N SER A 200 15.17 9.85 -8.46
CA SER A 200 16.52 10.13 -7.98
C SER A 200 17.03 9.16 -6.91
N PHE A 201 16.23 8.20 -6.44
CA PHE A 201 16.65 7.23 -5.41
C PHE A 201 18.00 6.60 -5.75
N GLU A 202 18.12 5.97 -6.92
CA GLU A 202 19.34 5.25 -7.31
C GLU A 202 20.57 6.17 -7.32
N SER A 203 20.48 7.33 -7.97
CA SER A 203 21.56 8.32 -7.97
C SER A 203 21.89 8.83 -6.56
N THR A 204 20.89 9.08 -5.72
CA THR A 204 21.07 9.58 -4.35
C THR A 204 21.82 8.56 -3.49
N PHE A 205 21.63 7.26 -3.70
CA PHE A 205 22.29 6.21 -2.90
C PHE A 205 23.61 5.72 -3.49
N LEU A 206 23.71 5.63 -4.81
CA LEU A 206 24.87 5.08 -5.52
C LEU A 206 25.90 6.14 -5.91
N ASP A 207 25.47 7.37 -6.18
CA ASP A 207 26.35 8.46 -6.61
C ASP A 207 26.57 9.46 -5.48
N THR A 208 27.85 9.63 -5.12
CA THR A 208 28.37 10.56 -4.09
C THR A 208 28.06 10.23 -2.62
N ASN A 209 29.01 10.59 -1.75
CA ASN A 209 28.81 10.64 -0.31
C ASN A 209 28.36 12.08 0.04
N GLN A 210 27.25 12.23 0.77
CA GLN A 210 26.67 13.49 1.33
C GLN A 210 25.47 14.13 0.60
N ASP A 211 24.59 13.37 -0.04
CA ASP A 211 23.26 13.87 -0.43
C ASP A 211 22.38 14.12 0.83
N SER A 212 21.81 15.31 0.95
CA SER A 212 20.91 15.67 2.06
C SER A 212 19.64 14.81 2.09
N SER A 213 19.16 14.37 0.92
CA SER A 213 18.02 13.47 0.75
C SER A 213 18.33 12.08 1.31
N LYS A 214 19.54 11.55 1.02
CA LYS A 214 20.04 10.29 1.60
C LYS A 214 20.10 10.36 3.12
N ILE A 215 20.70 11.42 3.67
CA ILE A 215 20.80 11.60 5.13
C ILE A 215 19.40 11.72 5.76
N ASN A 216 18.49 12.47 5.15
CA ASN A 216 17.13 12.62 5.62
C ASN A 216 16.36 11.28 5.59
N LEU A 217 16.46 10.50 4.51
CA LEU A 217 15.80 9.21 4.40
C LEU A 217 16.36 8.19 5.41
N LEU A 218 17.68 8.14 5.60
CA LEU A 218 18.28 7.28 6.63
C LEU A 218 17.79 7.63 8.04
N LYS A 219 17.62 8.93 8.35
CA LYS A 219 17.02 9.36 9.62
C LYS A 219 15.56 8.94 9.75
N ILE A 220 14.79 9.02 8.68
CA ILE A 220 13.40 8.54 8.64
C ILE A 220 13.35 7.03 8.91
N ILE A 221 14.21 6.25 8.25
CA ILE A 221 14.29 4.80 8.44
C ILE A 221 14.65 4.44 9.87
N GLU A 222 15.70 5.04 10.42
CA GLU A 222 16.11 4.82 11.81
C GLU A 222 14.97 5.15 12.80
N PHE A 223 14.26 6.27 12.56
CA PHE A 223 13.15 6.69 13.39
C PHE A 223 11.97 5.71 13.32
N CYS A 224 11.47 5.38 12.14
CA CYS A 224 10.37 4.42 11.97
C CYS A 224 10.69 3.06 12.61
N ASN A 225 11.93 2.57 12.44
CA ASN A 225 12.38 1.31 13.03
C ASN A 225 12.38 1.33 14.56
N LYS A 226 12.78 2.45 15.19
CA LYS A 226 12.70 2.61 16.65
C LYS A 226 11.25 2.53 17.17
N HIS A 227 10.30 2.97 16.36
CA HIS A 227 8.86 2.90 16.64
C HIS A 227 8.21 1.59 16.15
N GLN A 228 9.00 0.64 15.64
CA GLN A 228 8.53 -0.64 15.09
C GLN A 228 7.56 -0.51 13.90
N ILE A 229 7.59 0.64 13.22
CA ILE A 229 6.84 0.91 11.99
C ILE A 229 7.79 0.64 10.83
N ARG A 230 7.39 -0.25 9.92
CA ARG A 230 8.22 -0.60 8.75
C ARG A 230 7.98 0.38 7.62
N ILE A 231 9.02 0.64 6.84
CA ILE A 231 8.90 1.46 5.65
C ILE A 231 8.58 0.59 4.45
N LYS A 232 7.59 1.04 3.69
CA LYS A 232 7.25 0.55 2.37
C LYS A 232 7.37 1.70 1.37
N GLU A 233 7.79 1.40 0.17
CA GLU A 233 7.90 2.37 -0.91
C GLU A 233 7.20 1.89 -2.18
N HIS A 234 6.88 2.85 -3.04
CA HIS A 234 6.18 2.63 -4.29
C HIS A 234 7.12 2.91 -5.48
N ASN A 235 6.72 2.47 -6.67
CA ASN A 235 7.39 2.76 -7.94
C ASN A 235 8.85 2.26 -8.01
N THR A 236 9.13 1.05 -7.51
CA THR A 236 10.48 0.48 -7.54
C THR A 236 10.80 -0.26 -8.84
N ASP A 237 9.90 -0.21 -9.81
CA ASP A 237 10.12 -0.74 -11.17
C ASP A 237 11.38 -0.14 -11.80
N TYR A 238 12.09 -0.96 -12.57
CA TYR A 238 13.26 -0.61 -13.38
C TYR A 238 14.46 -0.06 -12.60
N LEU A 239 14.51 -0.22 -11.27
CA LEU A 239 15.72 0.01 -10.48
C LEU A 239 16.77 -1.06 -10.79
N SER A 240 18.05 -0.71 -10.71
CA SER A 240 19.10 -1.72 -10.88
C SER A 240 19.13 -2.73 -9.74
N ASP A 241 19.66 -3.94 -10.00
CA ASP A 241 19.90 -4.96 -8.96
C ASP A 241 20.70 -4.40 -7.79
N ARG A 242 21.66 -3.50 -8.07
CA ARG A 242 22.48 -2.86 -7.04
C ARG A 242 21.63 -1.94 -6.17
N ALA A 243 20.74 -1.14 -6.75
CA ALA A 243 19.80 -0.33 -6.00
C ALA A 243 18.84 -1.21 -5.18
N LEU A 244 18.28 -2.26 -5.79
CA LEU A 244 17.37 -3.20 -5.12
C LEU A 244 18.02 -3.88 -3.91
N GLN A 245 19.27 -4.33 -4.03
CA GLN A 245 20.03 -4.96 -2.93
C GLN A 245 20.24 -4.03 -1.73
N LEU A 246 20.31 -2.72 -1.92
CA LEU A 246 20.49 -1.76 -0.83
C LEU A 246 19.28 -1.64 0.09
N HIS A 247 18.06 -1.88 -0.40
CA HIS A 247 16.82 -1.68 0.37
C HIS A 247 16.83 -2.41 1.72
N PRO A 248 17.04 -3.73 1.79
CA PRO A 248 17.13 -4.42 3.08
C PRO A 248 18.32 -3.95 3.92
N GLU A 249 19.45 -3.57 3.31
CA GLU A 249 20.64 -3.10 4.03
C GLU A 249 20.39 -1.78 4.77
N ILE A 250 19.66 -0.85 4.15
CA ILE A 250 19.38 0.46 4.75
C ILE A 250 18.13 0.46 5.62
N GLY A 251 17.34 -0.63 5.62
CA GLY A 251 16.15 -0.80 6.46
C GLY A 251 14.83 -0.44 5.77
N ILE A 252 14.74 -0.52 4.44
CA ILE A 252 13.48 -0.55 3.72
C ILE A 252 12.95 -1.99 3.72
N HIS A 253 11.67 -2.17 4.05
CA HIS A 253 11.12 -3.49 4.37
C HIS A 253 10.22 -4.06 3.28
N ALA A 254 9.72 -3.21 2.38
CA ALA A 254 8.82 -3.60 1.31
C ALA A 254 8.92 -2.60 0.14
N ALA A 255 8.83 -3.13 -1.08
CA ALA A 255 8.94 -2.38 -2.32
C ALA A 255 7.84 -2.85 -3.29
N ASN A 256 7.07 -1.91 -3.83
CA ASN A 256 6.06 -2.23 -4.85
C ASN A 256 6.63 -2.15 -6.26
N ILE A 257 6.42 -3.22 -7.02
CA ILE A 257 6.73 -3.35 -8.45
C ILE A 257 5.47 -3.82 -9.18
N ALA A 258 5.15 -3.23 -10.34
CA ALA A 258 3.97 -3.63 -11.12
C ALA A 258 4.07 -3.29 -12.62
N PRO A 259 4.20 -2.02 -13.05
CA PRO A 259 4.34 -1.65 -14.47
C PRO A 259 5.36 -2.49 -15.26
N GLU A 260 6.52 -2.79 -14.68
CA GLU A 260 7.59 -3.55 -15.32
C GLU A 260 7.13 -4.97 -15.70
N PHE A 261 6.38 -5.63 -14.83
CA PHE A 261 5.84 -6.97 -15.12
C PHE A 261 4.79 -6.94 -16.22
N ALA A 262 3.96 -5.90 -16.28
CA ALA A 262 3.00 -5.75 -17.37
C ALA A 262 3.68 -5.55 -18.73
N VAL A 263 4.82 -4.84 -18.74
CA VAL A 263 5.62 -4.65 -19.95
C VAL A 263 6.32 -5.95 -20.36
N ALA A 264 6.86 -6.70 -19.39
CA ALA A 264 7.44 -8.02 -19.65
C ALA A 264 6.41 -9.01 -20.21
N GLU A 265 5.15 -8.95 -19.76
CA GLU A 265 4.06 -9.80 -20.27
C GLU A 265 3.61 -9.45 -21.69
N THR A 266 3.69 -8.17 -22.08
CA THR A 266 3.11 -7.68 -23.34
C THR A 266 4.11 -7.47 -24.47
N ARG A 267 5.40 -7.71 -24.21
CA ARG A 267 6.48 -7.69 -25.21
C ARG A 267 6.74 -9.08 -25.77
#